data_AF-A0A109LS08-F1
#
_entry.id   AF-A0A109LS08-F1
#
_cell.length_a   1.000
_cell.length_b   1.000
_cell.length_c   1.000
_cell.angle_alpha   90.00
_cell.angle_beta   90.00
_cell.angle_gamma   90.00
#
_symmetry.space_group_name_H-M   'P 1'
#
loop_
_entity.id
_entity.type
_entity.pdbx_description
1 polymer ?
#
loop_
_entity_poly.entity_id
_entity_poly.type
_entity_poly.pdbx_seq_one_letter_code
_entity_poly.pdbx_strand_id
1 'polypeptide(L)' 'MTGYEEGTKIEWDWGNGTASGTIVERYTQKRTLKIDGNSVTRDASEDCPSYKIEQADGQEVFKSHSEVRKR' A
#
# COMPACT_ATOMS: atom_id res chain seq x y z
N MET A 1 16.78 -4.50 4.27
CA MET A 1 15.32 -4.38 4.38
C MET A 1 14.80 -3.80 3.09
N THR A 2 14.12 -4.61 2.29
CA THR A 2 13.46 -4.18 1.06
C THR A 2 12.13 -3.50 1.43
N GLY A 3 11.81 -2.42 0.73
CA GLY A 3 10.56 -1.69 0.94
C GLY A 3 10.70 -0.20 1.24
N TYR A 4 9.56 0.45 1.40
CA TYR A 4 9.41 1.87 1.64
C TYR A 4 9.00 2.13 3.09
N GLU A 5 9.31 3.33 3.58
CA GLU A 5 9.00 3.76 4.93
C GLU A 5 7.67 4.52 4.99
N GLU A 6 7.08 4.58 6.19
CA GLU A 6 5.90 5.40 6.45
C GLU A 6 6.19 6.87 6.11
N GLY A 7 5.20 7.56 5.53
CA GLY A 7 5.35 8.91 4.97
C GLY A 7 5.94 8.95 3.55
N THR A 8 6.39 7.82 3.00
CA THR A 8 6.88 7.78 1.61
C THR A 8 5.72 7.93 0.62
N LYS A 9 5.87 8.83 -0.35
CA LYS A 9 4.95 8.94 -1.49
C LYS A 9 5.27 7.87 -2.52
N ILE A 10 4.23 7.14 -2.91
CA ILE A 10 4.31 6.06 -3.89
C ILE A 10 3.17 6.16 -4.89
N GLU A 11 3.32 5.43 -5.98
CA GLU A 11 2.33 5.32 -7.04
C GLU A 11 2.19 3.87 -7.51
N TRP A 12 1.05 3.55 -8.12
CA TRP A 12 0.75 2.24 -8.69
C TRP A 12 -0.12 2.38 -9.92
N ASP A 13 -0.12 1.36 -10.76
CA ASP A 13 -0.97 1.32 -11.94
C ASP A 13 -2.44 1.08 -11.53
N TRP A 14 -3.34 1.93 -12.02
CA TRP A 14 -4.77 1.90 -11.73
C TRP A 14 -5.60 2.19 -13.00
N GLY A 15 -6.29 1.17 -13.51
CA GLY A 15 -7.05 1.29 -14.75
C GLY A 15 -6.14 1.63 -15.94
N ASN A 16 -6.43 2.74 -16.62
CA ASN A 16 -5.60 3.26 -17.73
C ASN A 16 -4.58 4.33 -17.27
N GLY A 17 -4.45 4.58 -15.97
CA GLY A 17 -3.56 5.61 -15.43
C GLY A 17 -2.75 5.12 -14.23
N THR A 18 -2.20 6.07 -13.48
CA THR A 18 -1.51 5.81 -12.22
C THR A 18 -2.24 6.50 -11.08
N ALA A 19 -2.39 5.78 -9.97
CA ALA A 19 -2.84 6.34 -8.71
C ALA A 19 -1.61 6.61 -7.82
N SER A 20 -1.72 7.58 -6.92
CA SER A 20 -0.64 7.92 -6.01
C SER A 20 -1.17 8.17 -4.61
N GLY A 21 -0.35 7.88 -3.62
CA GLY A 21 -0.71 8.03 -2.22
C GLY A 21 0.52 8.00 -1.32
N THR A 22 0.28 8.19 -0.03
CA THR A 22 1.32 8.20 0.99
C THR A 22 1.18 6.96 1.85
N ILE A 23 2.31 6.29 2.14
CA ILE A 23 2.31 5.14 3.05
C ILE A 23 1.97 5.63 4.45
N VAL A 24 0.90 5.11 5.02
CA VAL A 24 0.48 5.39 6.39
C VAL A 24 1.04 4.35 7.33
N GLU A 25 1.04 3.08 6.93
CA GLU A 25 1.52 1.98 7.78
C GLU A 25 2.17 0.87 6.93
N ARG A 26 3.26 0.29 7.44
CA ARG A 26 3.98 -0.81 6.81
C ARG A 26 3.77 -2.12 7.57
N TYR A 27 3.53 -3.20 6.83
CA TYR A 27 3.43 -4.55 7.38
C TYR A 27 4.43 -5.49 6.73
N THR A 28 5.05 -6.33 7.54
CA THR A 28 5.98 -7.39 7.12
C THR A 28 5.40 -8.79 7.38
N GLN A 29 4.13 -8.88 7.76
CA GLN A 29 3.40 -10.13 8.00
C GLN A 29 2.00 -10.04 7.41
N LYS A 30 1.44 -11.18 7.02
CA LYS A 30 0.07 -11.31 6.50
C LYS A 30 -0.91 -10.53 7.39
N ARG A 31 -1.66 -9.62 6.78
CA ARG A 31 -2.64 -8.78 7.48
C ARG A 31 -3.91 -8.65 6.66
N THR A 32 -5.00 -8.49 7.39
CA THR A 32 -6.31 -8.14 6.84
C THR A 32 -6.68 -6.76 7.35
N LEU A 33 -6.89 -5.83 6.44
CA LEU A 33 -7.35 -4.47 6.74
C LEU A 33 -8.78 -4.28 6.27
N LYS A 34 -9.55 -3.52 7.04
CA LYS A 34 -10.89 -3.10 6.64
C LYS A 34 -10.79 -1.71 6.02
N ILE A 35 -11.10 -1.61 4.74
CA ILE A 35 -11.01 -0.40 3.91
C ILE A 35 -12.36 -0.18 3.26
N ASP A 36 -12.96 0.99 3.46
CA ASP A 36 -14.28 1.35 2.91
C ASP A 36 -15.36 0.26 3.14
N GLY A 37 -15.33 -0.37 4.32
CA GLY A 37 -16.26 -1.44 4.68
C GLY A 37 -15.91 -2.82 4.12
N ASN A 38 -14.96 -2.92 3.19
CA ASN A 38 -14.48 -4.19 2.63
C ASN A 38 -13.24 -4.72 3.37
N SER A 39 -13.11 -6.04 3.47
CA SER A 39 -11.93 -6.66 4.09
C SER A 39 -10.92 -7.07 3.02
N VAL A 40 -9.75 -6.43 3.01
CA VAL A 40 -8.67 -6.71 2.08
C VAL A 40 -7.54 -7.42 2.82
N THR A 41 -7.21 -8.63 2.36
CA THR A 41 -6.09 -9.41 2.92
C THR A 41 -4.92 -9.37 1.95
N ARG A 42 -3.72 -9.08 2.47
CA ARG A 42 -2.47 -9.20 1.72
C ARG A 42 -1.46 -10.02 2.52
N ASP A 43 -0.73 -10.83 1.78
CA ASP A 43 0.44 -11.54 2.30
C ASP A 43 1.62 -10.56 2.26
N ALA A 44 2.22 -10.33 3.42
CA ALA A 44 3.38 -9.48 3.56
C ALA A 44 4.51 -10.26 4.23
N SER A 45 5.73 -9.90 3.87
CA SER A 45 6.98 -10.52 4.35
C SER A 45 8.07 -9.45 4.49
N GLU A 46 9.21 -9.80 5.05
CA GLU A 46 10.35 -8.89 5.13
C GLU A 46 10.91 -8.51 3.76
N ASP A 47 10.79 -9.41 2.77
CA ASP A 47 11.27 -9.21 1.40
C ASP A 47 10.25 -8.47 0.52
N CYS A 48 8.97 -8.81 0.68
CA CYS A 48 7.84 -8.16 0.01
C CYS A 48 6.83 -7.69 1.06
N PRO A 49 7.04 -6.52 1.69
CA PRO A 49 6.09 -5.95 2.65
C PRO A 49 4.80 -5.47 1.95
N SER A 50 3.74 -5.24 2.73
CA SER A 50 2.52 -4.58 2.27
C SER A 50 2.33 -3.26 2.99
N TYR A 51 1.67 -2.32 2.32
CA TYR A 51 1.51 -0.95 2.78
C TYR A 51 0.06 -0.55 2.79
N LYS A 52 -0.38 0.02 3.91
CA LYS A 52 -1.59 0.84 3.96
C LYS A 52 -1.24 2.22 3.43
N ILE A 53 -2.00 2.67 2.45
CA ILE A 53 -1.70 3.89 1.71
C ILE A 53 -2.95 4.77 1.76
N GLU A 54 -2.77 6.05 2.06
CA GLU A 54 -3.83 7.05 2.03
C GLU A 54 -3.62 7.97 0.82
N GLN A 55 -4.70 8.17 0.06
CA GLN A 55 -4.73 9.06 -1.10
C GLN A 55 -5.13 10.48 -0.68
N ALA A 56 -4.85 11.46 -1.54
CA ALA A 56 -5.18 12.87 -1.26
C ALA A 56 -6.69 13.14 -1.08
N ASP A 57 -7.53 12.27 -1.61
CA ASP A 57 -9.00 12.30 -1.47
C ASP A 57 -9.48 11.70 -0.12
N GLY A 58 -8.58 11.17 0.70
CA GLY A 58 -8.89 10.50 1.97
C GLY A 58 -9.23 9.01 1.82
N GLN A 59 -9.24 8.47 0.60
CA GLN A 59 -9.44 7.05 0.36
C GLN A 59 -8.19 6.26 0.76
N GLU A 60 -8.40 5.19 1.52
CA GLU A 60 -7.35 4.25 1.91
C GLU A 60 -7.27 3.07 0.93
N VAL A 61 -6.08 2.53 0.69
CA VAL A 61 -5.87 1.32 -0.10
C VAL A 61 -4.81 0.44 0.53
N PHE A 62 -4.85 -0.86 0.23
CA PHE A 62 -3.87 -1.83 0.72
C PHE A 62 -3.15 -2.52 -0.44
N LYS A 63 -1.84 -2.26 -0.56
CA LYS A 63 -1.03 -2.70 -1.70
C LYS A 63 0.25 -3.38 -1.24
N SER A 64 0.66 -4.40 -1.97
CA SER A 64 1.93 -5.10 -1.76
C SER A 64 3.08 -4.31 -2.37
N HIS A 65 4.30 -4.50 -1.89
CA HIS A 65 5.48 -3.81 -2.42
C HIS A 65 5.71 -4.04 -3.91
N SER A 66 5.37 -5.23 -4.41
CA SER A 66 5.43 -5.57 -5.83
C SER A 66 4.41 -4.80 -6.71
N GLU A 67 3.36 -4.23 -6.12
CA GLU A 67 2.32 -3.48 -6.85
C GLU A 67 2.61 -1.97 -6.93
N VAL A 68 3.60 -1.47 -6.18
CA VAL A 68 3.82 -0.04 -5.97
C VAL A 68 5.25 0.35 -6.31
N ARG A 69 5.43 1.56 -6.85
CA ARG A 69 6.73 2.17 -7.12
C ARG A 69 6.86 3.50 -6.38
N LYS A 70 8.08 3.83 -5.98
CA LYS A 70 8.37 5.15 -5.41
C LYS A 70 8.18 6.21 -6.49
N ARG A 71 7.51 7.29 -6.11
CA ARG A 71 7.33 8.48 -6.94
C ARG A 71 8.47 9.48 -6.72
#